data_AF-A0A9F2W772-F1
#
_entry.id   AF-A0A9F2W772-F1
#
_cell.length_a   1.000
_cell.length_b   1.000
_cell.length_c   1.000
_cell.angle_alpha   90.00
_cell.angle_beta   90.00
_cell.angle_gamma   90.00
#
_symmetry.space_group_name_H-M   'P 1'
#
loop_
_entity.id
_entity.type
_entity.pdbx_description
1 polymer ?
#
loop_
_entity_poly.entity_id
_entity_poly.type
_entity_poly.pdbx_seq_one_letter_code
_entity_poly.pdbx_strand_id
1 'polypeptide(L)'
;MMRREKTGDEDFSDRVSLYTFLSLEAERLGAPISPCGAASTAPPPSPVLKVEWGAAKMATYLTHRQKVLRLYKRAQRHLESWCIFRDKYRFYACLLRARFDEHKDEKDMIKATKLLMAAEEEFWASQHPQPYIFPDSPGGTSYERYECFKSPEWVLDMWHPSEKAMYPDYFAKREQWKKLRLESWDKEVQQLQEETPAGGPTSEQLPPARKEGLLPPLWWHYVTKPRNYPL
;
A
#
# COMPACT_ATOMS: atom_id res chain seq x y z
N MET A 1 -10.18 -51.27 30.77
CA MET A 1 -9.56 -51.43 29.44
C MET A 1 -9.23 -50.04 28.92
N MET A 2 -8.09 -49.47 29.34
CA MET A 2 -7.64 -48.14 28.95
C MET A 2 -6.92 -48.23 27.61
N ARG A 3 -7.41 -47.53 26.58
CA ARG A 3 -6.69 -47.32 25.33
C ARG A 3 -6.08 -45.93 25.39
N ARG A 4 -4.80 -45.86 25.76
CA ARG A 4 -3.96 -44.66 25.64
C ARG A 4 -3.70 -44.43 24.15
N GLU A 5 -4.30 -43.42 23.57
CA GLU A 5 -3.86 -42.89 22.27
C GLU A 5 -2.71 -41.91 22.54
N LYS A 6 -1.50 -42.32 22.15
CA LYS A 6 -0.32 -41.47 22.06
C LYS A 6 -0.47 -40.61 20.82
N THR A 7 -0.82 -39.34 20.97
CA THR A 7 -0.58 -38.35 19.90
C THR A 7 0.86 -37.88 20.08
N GLY A 8 1.73 -38.36 19.19
CA GLY A 8 3.13 -37.98 19.14
C GLY A 8 3.26 -36.50 18.79
N ASP A 9 4.02 -35.81 19.63
CA ASP A 9 4.74 -34.60 19.24
C ASP A 9 5.73 -35.01 18.14
N GLU A 10 5.36 -34.78 16.89
CA GLU A 10 6.28 -34.92 15.76
C GLU A 10 6.79 -33.54 15.35
N ASP A 11 8.12 -33.46 15.46
CA ASP A 11 9.01 -32.36 15.24
C ASP A 11 8.74 -31.51 14.00
N PHE A 12 8.76 -30.20 14.24
CA PHE A 12 8.71 -29.10 13.29
C PHE A 12 9.91 -29.05 12.32
N SER A 13 10.93 -29.90 12.52
CA SER A 13 12.25 -29.82 11.87
C SER A 13 12.37 -30.59 10.54
N ASP A 14 11.47 -31.53 10.23
CA ASP A 14 11.75 -32.55 9.18
C ASP A 14 10.97 -32.38 7.86
N ARG A 15 10.29 -31.25 7.64
CA ARG A 15 9.49 -31.01 6.42
C ARG A 15 10.17 -30.17 5.33
N VAL A 16 11.50 -30.05 5.36
CA VAL A 16 12.27 -29.23 4.39
C VAL A 16 12.70 -30.00 3.13
N SER A 17 12.48 -31.32 3.05
CA SER A 17 13.12 -32.15 2.00
C SER A 17 12.37 -32.35 0.68
N LEU A 18 11.15 -31.83 0.48
CA LEU A 18 10.35 -32.14 -0.73
C LEU A 18 10.15 -30.98 -1.71
N TYR A 19 10.62 -29.76 -1.39
CA TYR A 19 10.41 -28.59 -2.24
C TYR A 19 11.53 -28.31 -3.26
N THR A 20 12.58 -29.12 -3.29
CA THR A 20 13.74 -28.93 -4.19
C THR A 20 13.61 -29.63 -5.55
N PHE A 21 12.47 -30.27 -5.86
CA PHE A 21 12.32 -31.07 -7.09
C PHE A 21 11.42 -30.47 -8.18
N LEU A 22 10.86 -29.26 -7.99
CA LEU A 22 9.92 -28.65 -8.94
C LEU A 22 10.36 -27.29 -9.52
N SER A 23 11.61 -26.87 -9.33
CA SER A 23 12.13 -25.59 -9.86
C SER A 23 13.05 -25.71 -11.08
N LEU A 24 13.10 -26.87 -11.75
CA LEU A 24 14.06 -27.10 -12.86
C LEU A 24 13.44 -27.38 -14.24
N GLU A 25 12.13 -27.15 -14.43
CA GLU A 25 11.44 -27.45 -15.71
C GLU A 25 10.59 -26.28 -16.24
N ALA A 26 11.05 -25.04 -16.06
CA ALA A 26 10.34 -23.82 -16.53
C ALA A 26 11.19 -22.89 -17.42
N GLU A 27 12.25 -23.41 -18.05
CA GLU A 27 13.03 -22.70 -19.08
C GLU A 27 12.97 -23.45 -20.42
N ARG A 28 11.80 -23.48 -21.04
CA ARG A 28 11.68 -23.74 -22.48
C ARG A 28 10.28 -23.30 -22.93
N LEU A 29 10.22 -22.17 -23.63
CA LEU A 29 9.37 -21.82 -24.77
C LEU A 29 9.28 -20.29 -24.87
N GLY A 30 10.30 -19.71 -25.51
CA GLY A 30 10.22 -18.34 -26.03
C GLY A 30 9.36 -18.31 -27.28
N ALA A 31 8.41 -17.38 -27.33
CA ALA A 31 7.66 -17.04 -28.53
C ALA A 31 7.73 -15.51 -28.75
N PRO A 32 8.17 -15.02 -29.92
CA PRO A 32 8.26 -13.60 -30.20
C PRO A 32 6.90 -13.03 -30.63
N ILE A 33 6.52 -11.88 -30.06
CA ILE A 33 5.32 -11.13 -30.44
C ILE A 33 5.77 -9.96 -31.34
N SER A 34 5.31 -9.95 -32.60
CA SER A 34 5.57 -8.87 -33.56
C SER A 34 4.79 -7.59 -33.22
N PRO A 35 5.33 -6.38 -33.49
CA PRO A 35 4.61 -5.13 -33.28
C PRO A 35 3.84 -4.74 -34.54
N CYS A 36 2.50 -4.69 -34.46
CA CYS A 36 1.67 -4.03 -35.48
C CYS A 36 1.32 -2.63 -34.99
N GLY A 37 1.86 -1.61 -35.67
CA GLY A 37 1.59 -0.21 -35.39
C GLY A 37 0.23 0.22 -35.95
N ALA A 38 -0.49 1.00 -35.15
CA ALA A 38 -1.50 1.93 -35.63
C ALA A 38 -1.36 3.23 -34.83
N ALA A 39 -0.91 4.28 -35.51
CA ALA A 39 -0.84 5.63 -34.98
C ALA A 39 -2.25 6.22 -34.92
N SER A 40 -2.80 6.41 -33.72
CA SER A 40 -3.94 7.29 -33.49
C SER A 40 -3.45 8.59 -32.87
N THR A 41 -3.63 9.70 -33.58
CA THR A 41 -3.32 11.05 -33.10
C THR A 41 -4.26 11.42 -31.95
N ALA A 42 -3.76 11.30 -30.72
CA ALA A 42 -4.40 11.84 -29.52
C ALA A 42 -4.37 13.38 -29.54
N PRO A 43 -5.41 14.07 -29.03
CA PRO A 43 -5.36 15.51 -28.84
C PRO A 43 -4.26 15.89 -27.84
N PRO A 44 -3.64 17.07 -27.98
CA PRO A 44 -2.48 17.45 -27.18
C PRO A 44 -2.85 17.46 -25.69
N PRO A 45 -2.01 16.86 -24.83
CA PRO A 45 -2.20 16.96 -23.39
C PRO A 45 -2.17 18.44 -22.99
N SER A 46 -3.11 18.84 -22.12
CA SER A 46 -3.04 20.12 -21.38
C SER A 46 -1.61 20.36 -20.92
N PRO A 47 -1.07 21.60 -20.98
CA PRO A 47 0.34 21.87 -20.70
C PRO A 47 0.70 21.28 -19.34
N VAL A 48 1.33 20.11 -19.40
CA VAL A 48 1.91 19.45 -18.25
C VAL A 48 3.05 20.39 -17.90
N LEU A 49 2.88 21.18 -16.85
CA LEU A 49 4.02 21.80 -16.20
C LEU A 49 5.00 20.66 -15.96
N LYS A 50 6.08 20.62 -16.74
CA LYS A 50 7.29 19.90 -16.37
C LYS A 50 7.81 20.63 -15.15
N VAL A 51 7.19 20.34 -14.01
CA VAL A 51 7.85 20.48 -12.73
C VAL A 51 9.02 19.51 -12.87
N GLU A 52 10.22 20.06 -13.07
CA GLU A 52 11.43 19.28 -12.94
C GLU A 52 11.48 18.82 -11.48
N TRP A 53 10.90 17.65 -11.22
CA TRP A 53 11.08 16.95 -9.97
C TRP A 53 12.54 16.50 -9.96
N GLY A 54 13.43 17.40 -9.56
CA GLY A 54 14.77 17.03 -9.13
C GLY A 54 14.59 15.86 -8.16
N ALA A 55 15.17 14.72 -8.50
CA ALA A 55 15.07 13.48 -7.74
C ALA A 55 15.84 13.59 -6.42
N ALA A 56 15.41 14.51 -5.54
CA ALA A 56 15.71 14.41 -4.13
C ALA A 56 14.91 13.22 -3.63
N LYS A 57 15.55 12.05 -3.58
CA LYS A 57 15.01 10.87 -2.91
C LYS A 57 14.85 11.21 -1.42
N MET A 58 13.68 11.71 -1.04
CA MET A 58 13.37 12.14 0.33
C MET A 58 13.14 10.92 1.23
N ALA A 59 14.21 10.23 1.61
CA ALA A 59 14.14 9.08 2.50
C ALA A 59 13.90 9.53 3.95
N THR A 60 12.63 9.60 4.36
CA THR A 60 12.28 9.64 5.79
C THR A 60 12.75 8.34 6.45
N TYR A 61 13.72 8.41 7.36
CA TYR A 61 14.19 7.23 8.09
C TYR A 61 13.16 6.78 9.13
N LEU A 62 13.09 5.47 9.37
CA LEU A 62 12.24 4.93 10.43
C LEU A 62 12.91 5.13 11.78
N THR A 63 12.18 5.74 12.71
CA THR A 63 12.60 5.86 14.11
C THR A 63 12.69 4.47 14.76
N HIS A 64 13.54 4.32 15.78
CA HIS A 64 13.69 3.04 16.50
C HIS A 64 12.34 2.51 17.02
N ARG A 65 11.52 3.39 17.63
CA ARG A 65 10.16 3.06 18.07
C ARG A 65 9.29 2.50 16.94
N GLN A 66 9.31 3.12 15.75
CA GLN A 66 8.54 2.61 14.60
C GLN A 66 9.02 1.24 14.14
N LYS A 67 10.34 0.97 14.18
CA LYS A 67 10.90 -0.35 13.84
C LYS A 67 10.39 -1.42 14.81
N VAL A 68 10.45 -1.16 16.12
CA VAL A 68 9.91 -2.07 17.16
C VAL A 68 8.42 -2.33 16.96
N LEU A 69 7.62 -1.29 16.72
CA LEU A 69 6.17 -1.44 16.50
C LEU A 69 5.84 -2.25 15.24
N ARG A 70 6.60 -2.06 14.16
CA ARG A 70 6.45 -2.84 12.92
C ARG A 70 6.84 -4.30 13.14
N LEU A 71 7.94 -4.57 13.84
CA LEU A 71 8.36 -5.92 14.21
C LEU A 71 7.29 -6.62 15.05
N TYR A 72 6.78 -5.95 16.10
CA TYR A 72 5.71 -6.49 16.95
C TYR A 72 4.44 -6.84 16.14
N LYS A 73 3.99 -5.93 15.26
CA LYS A 73 2.83 -6.19 14.39
C LYS A 73 3.06 -7.38 13.46
N ARG A 74 4.26 -7.49 12.87
CA ARG A 74 4.63 -8.64 12.01
C ARG A 74 4.65 -9.93 12.82
N ALA A 75 5.33 -9.96 13.96
CA ALA A 75 5.41 -11.12 14.84
C ALA A 75 4.02 -11.63 15.22
N GLN A 76 3.09 -10.76 15.58
CA GLN A 76 1.71 -11.17 15.88
C GLN A 76 0.97 -11.78 14.68
N ARG A 77 1.14 -11.24 13.47
CA ARG A 77 0.48 -11.79 12.26
C ARG A 77 1.04 -13.14 11.84
N HIS A 78 2.35 -13.34 12.00
CA HIS A 78 2.95 -14.66 11.77
C HIS A 78 2.56 -15.66 12.86
N LEU A 79 2.44 -15.22 14.12
CA LEU A 79 1.92 -16.05 15.20
C LEU A 79 0.46 -16.46 14.95
N GLU A 80 -0.38 -15.55 14.42
CA GLU A 80 -1.74 -15.87 13.94
C GLU A 80 -1.74 -16.88 12.78
N SER A 81 -0.70 -16.87 11.94
CA SER A 81 -0.57 -17.83 10.84
C SER A 81 -0.17 -19.22 11.33
N TRP A 82 0.67 -19.31 12.38
CA TRP A 82 1.02 -20.59 13.03
C TRP A 82 -0.13 -21.14 13.89
N CYS A 83 -0.74 -20.28 14.70
CA CYS A 83 -1.81 -20.65 15.62
C CYS A 83 -3.19 -20.41 15.00
N ILE A 84 -3.68 -21.41 14.26
CA ILE A 84 -4.98 -21.33 13.56
C ILE A 84 -6.14 -21.05 14.53
N PHE A 85 -6.13 -21.68 15.72
CA PHE A 85 -7.19 -21.54 16.70
C PHE A 85 -7.04 -20.27 17.56
N ARG A 86 -8.16 -19.55 17.74
CA ARG A 86 -8.17 -18.22 18.35
C ARG A 86 -7.79 -18.21 19.83
N ASP A 87 -8.16 -19.25 20.56
CA ASP A 87 -7.83 -19.46 21.97
C ASP A 87 -6.31 -19.62 22.18
N LYS A 88 -5.67 -20.51 21.42
CA LYS A 88 -4.22 -20.71 21.45
C LYS A 88 -3.48 -19.45 21.01
N TYR A 89 -3.93 -18.83 19.92
CA TYR A 89 -3.38 -17.56 19.44
C TYR A 89 -3.37 -16.49 20.54
N ARG A 90 -4.50 -16.32 21.26
CA ARG A 90 -4.61 -15.31 22.32
C ARG A 90 -3.62 -15.54 23.44
N PHE A 91 -3.45 -16.79 23.87
CA PHE A 91 -2.48 -17.15 24.90
C PHE A 91 -1.05 -16.76 24.49
N TYR A 92 -0.60 -17.22 23.31
CA TYR A 92 0.75 -16.93 22.82
C TYR A 92 0.95 -15.44 22.48
N ALA A 93 -0.08 -14.73 22.02
CA ALA A 93 -0.01 -13.29 21.78
C ALA A 93 0.19 -12.50 23.08
N CYS A 94 -0.40 -12.93 24.18
CA CYS A 94 -0.16 -12.36 25.51
C CYS A 94 1.27 -12.64 26.00
N LEU A 95 1.79 -13.86 25.81
CA LEU A 95 3.18 -14.19 26.13
C LEU A 95 4.16 -13.35 25.30
N LEU A 96 3.92 -13.20 24.00
CA LEU A 96 4.72 -12.33 23.15
C LEU A 96 4.67 -10.89 23.65
N ARG A 97 3.49 -10.39 24.03
CA ARG A 97 3.35 -9.03 24.57
C ARG A 97 4.16 -8.86 25.87
N ALA A 98 4.13 -9.83 26.78
CA ALA A 98 4.92 -9.81 28.01
C ALA A 98 6.43 -9.69 27.72
N ARG A 99 6.96 -10.50 26.78
CA ARG A 99 8.38 -10.41 26.35
C ARG A 99 8.76 -9.02 25.83
N PHE A 100 7.88 -8.38 25.07
CA PHE A 100 8.11 -7.01 24.58
C PHE A 100 8.00 -5.96 25.71
N ASP A 101 7.15 -6.20 26.71
CA ASP A 101 6.97 -5.27 27.83
C ASP A 101 8.11 -5.35 28.87
N GLU A 102 8.78 -6.51 29.00
CA GLU A 102 9.99 -6.67 29.84
C GLU A 102 11.11 -5.69 29.47
N HIS A 103 11.27 -5.38 28.18
CA HIS A 103 12.32 -4.50 27.65
C HIS A 103 11.79 -3.11 27.24
N LYS A 104 10.59 -2.72 27.70
CA LYS A 104 9.96 -1.45 27.32
C LYS A 104 10.68 -0.23 27.90
N ASP A 105 11.16 -0.32 29.13
CA ASP A 105 11.72 0.80 29.90
C ASP A 105 13.27 0.91 29.79
N GLU A 106 13.85 0.31 28.75
CA GLU A 106 15.29 0.38 28.50
C GLU A 106 15.71 1.77 28.01
N LYS A 107 16.61 2.43 28.75
CA LYS A 107 17.10 3.78 28.43
C LYS A 107 18.33 3.79 27.53
N ASP A 108 19.08 2.69 27.47
CA ASP A 108 20.27 2.58 26.62
C ASP A 108 19.89 2.21 25.18
N MET A 109 20.09 3.18 24.28
CA MET A 109 19.77 3.02 22.86
C MET A 109 20.64 1.99 22.14
N ILE A 110 21.87 1.75 22.59
CA ILE A 110 22.77 0.75 21.97
C ILE A 110 22.29 -0.65 22.34
N LYS A 111 21.86 -0.84 23.59
CA LYS A 111 21.27 -2.11 24.02
C LYS A 111 19.95 -2.37 23.29
N ALA A 112 19.09 -1.36 23.19
CA ALA A 112 17.80 -1.47 22.51
C ALA A 112 17.94 -1.84 21.03
N THR A 113 18.95 -1.30 20.33
CA THR A 113 19.22 -1.68 18.92
C THR A 113 19.74 -3.10 18.79
N LYS A 114 20.62 -3.56 19.70
CA LYS A 114 21.09 -4.96 19.73
C LYS A 114 19.94 -5.94 19.99
N LEU A 115 19.04 -5.62 20.92
CA LEU A 115 17.85 -6.43 21.17
C LEU A 115 16.93 -6.49 19.95
N LEU A 116 16.76 -5.37 19.26
CA LEU A 116 15.99 -5.33 18.02
C LEU A 116 16.60 -6.22 16.94
N MET A 117 17.92 -6.17 16.76
CA MET A 117 18.63 -7.04 15.80
C MET A 117 18.43 -8.53 16.14
N ALA A 118 18.65 -8.90 17.39
CA ALA A 118 18.43 -10.28 17.84
C ALA A 118 16.96 -10.72 17.66
N ALA A 119 16.00 -9.84 17.93
CA ALA A 119 14.58 -10.12 17.73
C ALA A 119 14.19 -10.23 16.24
N GLU A 120 14.83 -9.47 15.35
CA GLU A 120 14.65 -9.61 13.90
C GLU A 120 15.22 -10.94 13.38
N GLU A 121 16.35 -11.39 13.92
CA GLU A 121 16.93 -12.70 13.61
C GLU A 121 16.03 -13.85 14.10
N GLU A 122 15.53 -13.78 15.34
CA GLU A 122 14.56 -14.75 15.89
C GLU A 122 13.28 -14.79 15.05
N PHE A 123 12.76 -13.61 14.67
CA PHE A 123 11.58 -13.51 13.83
C PHE A 123 11.82 -14.10 12.43
N TRP A 124 12.99 -13.85 11.83
CA TRP A 124 13.34 -14.39 10.51
C TRP A 124 13.42 -15.91 10.51
N ALA A 125 14.01 -16.50 11.55
CA ALA A 125 14.11 -17.96 11.69
C ALA A 125 12.74 -18.64 11.93
N SER A 126 11.80 -17.94 12.58
CA SER A 126 10.50 -18.49 12.99
C SER A 126 9.32 -18.06 12.10
N GLN A 127 9.57 -17.37 10.99
CA GLN A 127 8.52 -16.87 10.12
C GLN A 127 7.75 -18.02 9.43
N HIS A 128 6.43 -17.94 9.43
CA HIS A 128 5.60 -18.86 8.65
C HIS A 128 5.90 -18.72 7.14
N PRO A 129 6.16 -19.81 6.39
CA PRO A 129 6.49 -19.75 4.96
C PRO A 129 5.42 -19.07 4.10
N GLN A 130 4.15 -19.28 4.44
CA GLN A 130 3.00 -18.68 3.76
C GLN A 130 2.12 -17.93 4.76
N PRO A 131 2.45 -16.68 5.13
CA PRO A 131 1.69 -15.95 6.14
C PRO A 131 0.26 -15.66 5.66
N TYR A 132 -0.66 -15.49 6.61
CA TYR A 132 -2.00 -15.04 6.31
C TYR A 132 -1.99 -13.58 5.84
N ILE A 133 -2.39 -13.35 4.59
CA ILE A 133 -2.51 -12.03 3.97
C ILE A 133 -3.99 -11.78 3.71
N PHE A 134 -4.49 -10.60 4.09
CA PHE A 134 -5.87 -10.23 3.82
C PHE A 134 -6.13 -10.13 2.32
N PRO A 135 -7.34 -10.51 1.84
CA PRO A 135 -7.62 -10.59 0.40
C PRO A 135 -7.27 -9.32 -0.39
N ASP A 136 -7.64 -8.15 0.14
CA ASP A 136 -7.45 -6.85 -0.54
C ASP A 136 -6.07 -6.20 -0.24
N SER A 137 -5.27 -6.80 0.64
CA SER A 137 -3.92 -6.32 0.93
C SER A 137 -2.95 -6.75 -0.18
N PRO A 138 -1.82 -6.05 -0.36
CA PRO A 138 -0.78 -6.48 -1.31
C PRO A 138 -0.33 -7.92 -1.05
N GLY A 139 -0.34 -8.75 -2.10
CA GLY A 139 -0.06 -10.20 -2.00
C GLY A 139 -1.25 -11.06 -1.56
N GLY A 140 -2.42 -10.46 -1.33
CA GLY A 140 -3.68 -11.15 -1.09
C GLY A 140 -4.32 -11.70 -2.38
N THR A 141 -5.31 -12.58 -2.23
CA THR A 141 -5.94 -13.28 -3.35
C THR A 141 -6.92 -12.41 -4.17
N SER A 142 -7.35 -11.26 -3.65
CA SER A 142 -8.20 -10.28 -4.36
C SER A 142 -7.52 -8.93 -4.54
N TYR A 143 -6.20 -8.86 -4.34
CA TYR A 143 -5.43 -7.65 -4.55
C TYR A 143 -5.58 -7.16 -6.01
N GLU A 144 -5.91 -5.88 -6.18
CA GLU A 144 -6.13 -5.23 -7.49
C GLU A 144 -7.19 -5.90 -8.38
N ARG A 145 -8.00 -6.83 -7.85
CA ARG A 145 -9.05 -7.55 -8.59
C ARG A 145 -10.03 -6.60 -9.30
N TYR A 146 -10.33 -5.47 -8.67
CA TYR A 146 -11.28 -4.49 -9.18
C TYR A 146 -10.63 -3.31 -9.91
N GLU A 147 -9.31 -3.29 -10.05
CA GLU A 147 -8.59 -2.17 -10.67
C GLU A 147 -9.00 -1.96 -12.13
N CYS A 148 -9.29 -3.04 -12.87
CA CYS A 148 -9.76 -2.96 -14.26
C CYS A 148 -11.11 -2.24 -14.43
N PHE A 149 -11.92 -2.12 -13.38
CA PHE A 149 -13.20 -1.40 -13.41
C PHE A 149 -13.07 0.05 -12.93
N LYS A 150 -11.88 0.46 -12.44
CA LYS A 150 -11.63 1.82 -11.97
C LYS A 150 -11.27 2.72 -13.15
N SER A 151 -12.27 3.10 -13.92
CA SER A 151 -12.10 4.10 -14.97
C SER A 151 -11.89 5.48 -14.34
N PRO A 152 -10.86 6.25 -14.75
CA PRO A 152 -10.66 7.58 -14.21
C PRO A 152 -11.74 8.54 -14.72
N GLU A 153 -12.14 9.49 -13.87
CA GLU A 153 -13.30 10.36 -14.11
C GLU A 153 -13.25 11.14 -15.44
N TRP A 154 -12.06 11.49 -15.92
CA TRP A 154 -11.87 12.24 -17.17
C TRP A 154 -12.30 11.45 -18.42
N VAL A 155 -12.42 10.11 -18.36
CA VAL A 155 -12.91 9.30 -19.48
C VAL A 155 -14.33 9.66 -19.89
N LEU A 156 -15.17 10.06 -18.93
CA LEU A 156 -16.54 10.48 -19.19
C LEU A 156 -16.63 11.78 -20.03
N ASP A 157 -15.56 12.57 -20.13
CA ASP A 157 -15.54 13.73 -21.03
C ASP A 157 -15.50 13.30 -22.50
N MET A 158 -15.00 12.11 -22.80
CA MET A 158 -14.88 11.58 -24.17
C MET A 158 -16.18 10.96 -24.71
N TRP A 159 -17.22 10.81 -23.88
CA TRP A 159 -18.50 10.22 -24.30
C TRP A 159 -19.21 11.06 -25.38
N HIS A 160 -19.93 10.38 -26.27
CA HIS A 160 -20.70 11.06 -27.32
C HIS A 160 -21.86 11.86 -26.70
N PRO A 161 -22.24 13.04 -27.22
CA PRO A 161 -23.33 13.83 -26.66
C PRO A 161 -24.66 13.09 -26.49
N SER A 162 -24.97 12.12 -27.36
CA SER A 162 -26.17 11.28 -27.21
C SER A 162 -26.15 10.41 -25.96
N GLU A 163 -24.98 9.91 -25.57
CA GLU A 163 -24.80 9.09 -24.37
C GLU A 163 -24.85 9.97 -23.12
N LYS A 164 -24.29 11.18 -23.19
CA LYS A 164 -24.37 12.16 -22.11
C LYS A 164 -25.80 12.63 -21.85
N ALA A 165 -26.60 12.77 -22.92
CA ALA A 165 -28.01 13.16 -22.83
C ALA A 165 -28.86 12.16 -22.03
N MET A 166 -28.40 10.92 -21.86
CA MET A 166 -29.05 9.92 -21.01
C MET A 166 -28.99 10.29 -19.52
N TYR A 167 -27.98 11.06 -19.09
CA TYR A 167 -27.75 11.42 -17.68
C TYR A 167 -27.63 12.95 -17.47
N PRO A 168 -28.69 13.73 -17.78
CA PRO A 168 -28.61 15.19 -17.80
C PRO A 168 -28.24 15.77 -16.42
N ASP A 169 -28.82 15.27 -15.34
CA ASP A 169 -28.59 15.79 -13.98
C ASP A 169 -27.17 15.51 -13.48
N TYR A 170 -26.59 14.37 -13.86
CA TYR A 170 -25.23 14.01 -13.47
C TYR A 170 -24.22 14.95 -14.15
N PHE A 171 -24.32 15.10 -15.47
CA PHE A 171 -23.42 15.99 -16.22
C PHE A 171 -23.61 17.46 -15.82
N ALA A 172 -24.83 17.91 -15.53
CA ALA A 172 -25.07 19.26 -15.02
C ALA A 172 -24.34 19.51 -13.69
N LYS A 173 -24.38 18.55 -12.74
CA LYS A 173 -23.63 18.64 -11.48
C LYS A 173 -22.13 18.57 -11.70
N ARG A 174 -21.65 17.68 -12.57
CA ARG A 174 -20.22 17.54 -12.90
C ARG A 174 -19.63 18.84 -13.44
N GLU A 175 -20.35 19.58 -14.28
CA GLU A 175 -19.88 20.87 -14.77
C GLU A 175 -19.69 21.90 -13.65
N GLN A 176 -20.48 21.85 -12.57
CA GLN A 176 -20.25 22.68 -11.38
C GLN A 176 -18.92 22.33 -10.71
N TRP A 177 -18.60 21.04 -10.58
CA TRP A 177 -17.31 20.57 -10.04
C TRP A 177 -16.12 20.96 -10.93
N LYS A 178 -16.27 20.89 -12.25
CA LYS A 178 -15.21 21.30 -13.19
C LYS A 178 -14.96 22.80 -13.14
N LYS A 179 -16.01 23.62 -13.02
CA LYS A 179 -15.88 25.07 -12.79
C LYS A 179 -15.13 25.37 -11.49
N LEU A 180 -15.53 24.71 -10.40
CA LEU A 180 -14.85 24.85 -9.11
C LEU A 180 -13.36 24.52 -9.20
N ARG A 181 -13.00 23.44 -9.92
CA ARG A 181 -11.59 23.05 -10.14
C ARG A 181 -10.80 24.11 -10.91
N LEU A 182 -11.40 24.71 -11.94
CA LEU A 182 -10.74 25.75 -12.73
C LEU A 182 -10.53 27.02 -11.90
N GLU A 183 -11.52 27.41 -11.09
CA GLU A 183 -11.43 28.58 -10.21
C GLU A 183 -10.45 28.40 -9.04
N SER A 184 -10.26 27.16 -8.58
CA SER A 184 -9.36 26.84 -7.47
C SER A 184 -7.90 26.72 -7.92
N TRP A 185 -7.63 26.27 -9.15
CA TRP A 185 -6.29 25.93 -9.63
C TRP A 185 -5.25 27.05 -9.45
N ASP A 186 -5.54 28.26 -9.94
CA ASP A 186 -4.59 29.37 -9.85
C ASP A 186 -4.26 29.75 -8.40
N LYS A 187 -5.27 29.66 -7.52
CA LYS A 187 -5.13 29.98 -6.09
C LYS A 187 -4.30 28.91 -5.36
N GLU A 188 -4.49 27.64 -5.71
CA GLU A 188 -3.71 26.51 -5.19
C GLU A 188 -2.24 26.61 -5.60
N VAL A 189 -1.98 26.92 -6.88
CA VAL A 189 -0.62 27.08 -7.41
C VAL A 189 0.09 28.26 -6.74
N GLN A 190 -0.60 29.39 -6.55
CA GLN A 190 -0.06 30.54 -5.81
C GLN A 190 0.31 30.15 -4.37
N GLN A 191 -0.59 29.47 -3.65
CA GLN A 191 -0.31 29.02 -2.30
C GLN A 191 0.92 28.10 -2.25
N LEU A 192 1.05 27.17 -3.21
CA LEU A 192 2.22 26.29 -3.29
C LEU A 192 3.51 27.06 -3.57
N GLN A 193 3.48 28.04 -4.48
CA GLN A 193 4.65 28.88 -4.79
C GLN A 193 5.08 29.73 -3.59
N GLU A 194 4.14 30.25 -2.81
CA GLU A 194 4.40 31.02 -1.60
C GLU A 194 4.97 30.17 -0.47
N GLU A 195 4.45 28.95 -0.26
CA GLU A 195 4.87 28.07 0.84
C GLU A 195 6.10 27.21 0.48
N THR A 196 6.43 27.04 -0.80
CA THR A 196 7.58 26.23 -1.22
C THR A 196 8.89 27.04 -1.07
N PRO A 197 9.89 26.54 -0.33
CA PRO A 197 11.17 27.22 -0.21
C PRO A 197 11.93 27.27 -1.55
N ALA A 198 12.82 28.25 -1.73
CA ALA A 198 13.53 28.50 -2.99
C ALA A 198 14.34 27.30 -3.53
N GLY A 199 14.74 26.36 -2.67
CA GLY A 199 15.42 25.13 -3.03
C GLY A 199 14.51 23.97 -3.46
N GLY A 200 13.21 24.20 -3.59
CA GLY A 200 12.19 23.17 -3.85
C GLY A 200 11.68 22.50 -2.57
N PRO A 201 10.61 21.68 -2.66
CA PRO A 201 9.97 21.10 -1.49
C PRO A 201 10.86 20.08 -0.78
N THR A 202 11.00 20.22 0.55
CA THR A 202 11.77 19.29 1.39
C THR A 202 10.95 18.05 1.80
N SER A 203 9.65 18.00 1.55
CA SER A 203 8.83 16.82 1.84
C SER A 203 7.66 16.72 0.89
N GLU A 204 7.11 15.52 0.73
CA GLU A 204 5.90 15.27 -0.09
C GLU A 204 4.60 15.78 0.57
N GLN A 205 4.67 16.32 1.79
CA GLN A 205 3.49 16.77 2.51
C GLN A 205 2.97 18.07 1.90
N LEU A 206 1.72 18.03 1.43
CA LEU A 206 1.03 19.21 0.92
C LEU A 206 0.46 20.05 2.08
N PRO A 207 0.53 21.38 2.00
CA PRO A 207 -0.07 22.22 3.03
C PRO A 207 -1.60 22.19 2.96
N PRO A 208 -2.30 22.37 4.09
CA PRO A 208 -3.76 22.53 4.09
C PRO A 208 -4.18 23.90 3.53
N ALA A 209 -5.46 24.05 3.19
CA ALA A 209 -6.01 25.35 2.82
C ALA A 209 -5.93 26.34 4.01
N ARG A 210 -5.41 27.55 3.76
CA ARG A 210 -5.18 28.56 4.82
C ARG A 210 -6.31 29.56 5.00
N LYS A 211 -7.05 29.88 3.93
CA LYS A 211 -8.11 30.90 3.93
C LYS A 211 -9.48 30.24 3.75
N GLU A 212 -10.50 30.82 4.38
CA GLU A 212 -11.88 30.37 4.21
C GLU A 212 -12.31 30.51 2.74
N GLY A 213 -12.94 29.47 2.19
CA GLY A 213 -13.35 29.41 0.78
C GLY A 213 -12.27 28.94 -0.21
N LEU A 214 -11.02 28.72 0.23
CA LEU A 214 -10.01 28.05 -0.59
C LEU A 214 -10.06 26.54 -0.40
N LEU A 215 -9.76 25.80 -1.47
CA LEU A 215 -9.61 24.35 -1.44
C LEU A 215 -8.13 23.98 -1.20
N PRO A 216 -7.85 22.81 -0.61
CA PRO A 216 -6.48 22.35 -0.42
C PRO A 216 -5.78 22.16 -1.77
N PRO A 217 -4.48 22.44 -1.89
CA PRO A 217 -3.76 22.27 -3.15
C PRO A 217 -3.75 20.80 -3.63
N LEU A 218 -3.89 20.61 -4.95
CA LEU A 218 -3.87 19.31 -5.62
C LEU A 218 -4.96 18.33 -5.13
N TRP A 219 -6.06 18.84 -4.58
CA TRP A 219 -7.15 18.03 -4.02
C TRP A 219 -7.86 17.13 -5.04
N TRP A 220 -7.87 17.52 -6.32
CA TRP A 220 -8.73 16.92 -7.34
C TRP A 220 -8.57 15.40 -7.45
N HIS A 221 -7.34 14.89 -7.54
CA HIS A 221 -7.08 13.45 -7.72
C HIS A 221 -7.45 12.63 -6.48
N TYR A 222 -7.37 13.22 -5.28
CA TYR A 222 -7.75 12.55 -4.04
C TYR A 222 -9.26 12.46 -3.86
N VAL A 223 -9.99 13.51 -4.28
CA VAL A 223 -11.44 13.59 -4.15
C VAL A 223 -12.16 12.83 -5.27
N THR A 224 -11.67 12.93 -6.50
CA THR A 224 -12.27 12.29 -7.68
C THR A 224 -11.69 10.92 -7.99
N LYS A 225 -10.98 10.31 -7.03
CA LYS A 225 -10.48 8.94 -7.19
C LYS A 225 -11.63 7.97 -7.44
N PRO A 226 -11.45 6.96 -8.31
CA PRO A 226 -12.43 5.91 -8.49
C PRO A 226 -12.76 5.24 -7.15
N ARG A 227 -14.00 4.75 -7.01
CA ARG A 227 -14.40 3.98 -5.83
C ARG A 227 -13.59 2.68 -5.77
N ASN A 228 -13.30 2.20 -4.56
CA ASN A 228 -12.57 0.94 -4.36
C ASN A 228 -13.35 -0.25 -4.94
N TYR A 229 -14.68 -0.22 -4.82
CA TYR A 229 -15.61 -1.22 -5.33
C TYR A 229 -16.64 -0.52 -6.23
N PRO A 230 -16.36 -0.42 -7.55
CA PRO A 230 -17.30 0.15 -8.51
C PRO A 230 -18.41 -0.84 -8.93
N LEU A 231 -18.26 -2.13 -8.61
CA LEU A 231 -19.25 -3.19 -8.81
C LEU A 231 -20.07 -3.44 -7.55
#